data_AF-A0A2E6TUK4-F1
#
_entry.id   AF-A0A2E6TUK4-F1
#
_cell.length_a   1.000
_cell.length_b   1.000
_cell.length_c   1.000
_cell.angle_alpha   90.00
_cell.angle_beta   90.00
_cell.angle_gamma   90.00
#
_symmetry.space_group_name_H-M   'P 1'
#
loop_
_entity.id
_entity.type
_entity.pdbx_description
1 polymer ?
#
loop_
_entity_poly.entity_id
_entity_poly.type
_entity_poly.pdbx_seq_one_letter_code
_entity_poly.pdbx_strand_id
1 'polypeptide(L)'
;MAPGMDGLGTGIPVSGRGGDLVVEGAPRMNSAAEKPCLAQLAVLEDNREPMCLNRSHLPASIGRAKNCRLQLEAKGVWDNHVEVALKGEEFVLRPISEASTLVNDEPLKGTRRLANGDVIVVGSKRVQFRLGNVRQKRLGALEVFCWLALGAFVAAQACLIRWLG
;
A
#
# COMPACT_ATOMS: atom_id res chain seq x y z
N MET A 1 43.73 7.84 54.25
CA MET A 1 44.21 7.91 52.85
C MET A 1 43.02 7.57 51.96
N ALA A 2 42.32 8.59 51.46
CA ALA A 2 41.16 8.44 50.56
C ALA A 2 41.55 8.94 49.15
N PRO A 3 40.95 8.38 48.08
CA PRO A 3 41.25 8.71 46.68
C PRO A 3 40.48 9.96 46.21
N GLY A 4 40.92 10.53 45.09
CA GLY A 4 40.42 11.79 44.55
C GLY A 4 39.26 11.69 43.56
N MET A 5 39.06 12.85 42.92
CA MET A 5 38.41 13.11 41.63
C MET A 5 36.90 13.54 41.64
N ASP A 6 36.72 14.81 41.24
CA ASP A 6 35.72 15.37 40.31
C ASP A 6 34.36 15.91 40.79
N GLY A 7 34.16 17.21 40.51
CA GLY A 7 32.91 17.71 39.89
C GLY A 7 31.90 18.43 40.79
N LEU A 8 31.67 19.72 40.51
CA LEU A 8 30.37 20.39 40.26
C LEU A 8 30.43 21.88 40.65
N GLY A 9 29.99 22.75 39.75
CA GLY A 9 29.85 24.18 40.01
C GLY A 9 29.46 24.96 38.75
N THR A 10 28.29 24.64 38.20
CA THR A 10 27.68 25.21 37.00
C THR A 10 27.35 26.70 37.18
N GLY A 11 27.86 27.54 36.29
CA GLY A 11 27.38 28.91 36.08
C GLY A 11 26.25 28.94 35.05
N ILE A 12 25.16 29.64 35.37
CA ILE A 12 24.12 30.06 34.44
C ILE A 12 24.47 31.46 33.91
N PRO A 13 24.22 31.75 32.62
CA PRO A 13 23.44 32.95 32.34
C PRO A 13 22.32 32.73 31.32
N VAL A 14 21.27 33.51 31.55
CA VAL A 14 20.04 33.71 30.79
C VAL A 14 20.30 34.44 29.47
N SER A 15 19.63 34.00 28.40
CA SER A 15 19.32 34.74 27.16
C SER A 15 18.19 33.97 26.49
N GLY A 16 17.03 34.48 26.09
CA GLY A 16 16.70 35.80 25.58
C GLY A 16 15.88 35.57 24.30
N ARG A 17 14.55 35.64 24.44
CA ARG A 17 13.59 36.21 23.46
C ARG A 17 13.69 35.74 21.99
N GLY A 18 12.71 34.95 21.55
CA GLY A 18 12.45 34.72 20.12
C GLY A 18 11.31 33.74 19.94
N GLY A 19 10.08 34.22 19.94
CA GLY A 19 8.95 33.43 19.45
C GLY A 19 9.10 33.29 17.94
N ASP A 20 9.38 32.07 17.49
CA ASP A 20 9.13 31.64 16.13
C ASP A 20 8.28 30.37 16.21
N LEU A 21 7.00 30.55 15.91
CA LEU A 21 6.14 29.49 15.44
C LEU A 21 6.69 29.05 14.08
N VAL A 22 7.65 28.14 14.10
CA VAL A 22 8.07 27.40 12.91
C VAL A 22 6.95 26.42 12.60
N VAL A 23 5.98 26.91 11.82
CA VAL A 23 5.10 26.09 10.98
C VAL A 23 5.93 25.72 9.75
N GLU A 24 6.88 24.80 9.90
CA GLU A 24 7.55 24.09 8.80
C GLU A 24 7.33 22.59 9.02
N GLY A 25 6.86 21.80 8.09
CA GLY A 25 6.23 22.08 6.82
C GLY A 25 5.36 20.87 6.52
N ALA A 26 4.38 21.07 5.64
CA ALA A 26 3.66 19.97 5.02
C ALA A 26 4.66 18.89 4.57
N PRO A 27 4.35 17.58 4.71
CA PRO A 27 5.19 16.55 4.14
C PRO A 27 5.29 16.84 2.64
N ARG A 28 6.48 17.29 2.23
CA ARG A 28 6.78 17.58 0.83
C ARG A 28 6.46 16.33 0.04
N MET A 29 5.46 16.44 -0.83
CA MET A 29 5.16 15.52 -1.91
C MET A 29 6.37 15.48 -2.84
N ASN A 30 7.43 14.80 -2.41
CA ASN A 30 8.45 14.32 -3.31
C ASN A 30 7.91 13.00 -3.84
N SER A 31 7.08 13.15 -4.88
CA SER A 31 6.85 12.15 -5.91
C SER A 31 8.23 11.71 -6.43
N ALA A 32 8.85 10.78 -5.70
CA ALA A 32 10.00 10.06 -6.15
C ALA A 32 9.54 9.24 -7.33
N ALA A 33 9.86 9.72 -8.54
CA ALA A 33 9.85 9.01 -9.82
C ALA A 33 9.16 7.64 -9.71
N GLU A 34 7.83 7.65 -9.83
CA GLU A 34 6.95 6.55 -9.49
C GLU A 34 7.23 5.38 -10.44
N LYS A 35 8.22 4.54 -10.08
CA LYS A 35 8.39 3.22 -10.69
C LYS A 35 7.02 2.57 -10.61
N PRO A 36 6.42 2.14 -11.72
CA PRO A 36 5.06 1.62 -11.70
C PRO A 36 5.04 0.35 -10.86
N CYS A 37 4.67 0.49 -9.59
CA CYS A 37 4.41 -0.63 -8.71
C CYS A 37 3.05 -1.21 -9.11
N LEU A 38 3.01 -2.51 -9.36
CA LEU A 38 1.73 -3.17 -9.66
C LEU A 38 0.95 -3.39 -8.36
N ALA A 39 1.66 -3.74 -7.30
CA ALA A 39 1.12 -3.89 -5.96
C ALA A 39 2.16 -3.51 -4.91
N GLN A 40 1.73 -3.34 -3.67
CA GLN A 40 2.55 -3.08 -2.52
C GLN A 40 2.16 -4.02 -1.38
N LEU A 41 3.15 -4.46 -0.61
CA LEU A 41 2.97 -5.21 0.63
C LEU A 41 3.45 -4.33 1.79
N ALA A 42 2.53 -3.92 2.66
CA ALA A 42 2.83 -3.12 3.84
C ALA A 42 2.68 -3.97 5.10
N VAL A 43 3.70 -4.03 5.95
CA VAL A 43 3.60 -4.69 7.26
C VAL A 43 2.98 -3.70 8.23
N LEU A 44 1.84 -4.03 8.84
CA LEU A 44 1.09 -3.06 9.65
C LEU A 44 1.69 -2.82 11.05
N GLU A 45 2.39 -3.82 11.59
CA GLU A 45 2.97 -3.76 12.95
C GLU A 45 4.41 -3.24 12.98
N ASP A 46 5.05 -3.15 11.82
CA ASP A 46 6.45 -2.76 11.70
C ASP A 46 6.50 -1.44 10.94
N ASN A 47 7.30 -0.47 11.40
CA ASN A 47 7.44 0.83 10.73
C ASN A 47 8.36 0.71 9.50
N ARG A 48 8.14 -0.34 8.70
CA ARG A 48 8.84 -0.65 7.46
C ARG A 48 8.16 0.05 6.30
N GLU A 49 8.98 0.47 5.35
CA GLU A 49 8.47 0.99 4.09
C GLU A 49 7.72 -0.12 3.32
N PRO A 50 6.57 0.22 2.70
CA PRO A 50 5.81 -0.74 1.90
C PRO A 50 6.66 -1.26 0.74
N MET A 51 6.70 -2.58 0.60
CA MET A 51 7.48 -3.23 -0.44
C MET A 51 6.72 -3.20 -1.77
N CYS A 52 7.32 -2.59 -2.80
CA CYS A 52 6.75 -2.58 -4.14
C CYS A 52 6.96 -3.92 -4.89
N LEU A 53 5.86 -4.49 -5.38
CA LEU A 53 5.82 -5.65 -6.26
C LEU A 53 5.61 -5.22 -7.71
N ASN A 54 6.52 -5.67 -8.57
CA ASN A 54 6.47 -5.51 -10.02
C ASN A 54 6.29 -6.88 -10.66
N ARG A 55 6.01 -6.91 -11.97
CA ARG A 55 5.83 -8.18 -12.70
C ARG A 55 7.07 -9.09 -12.62
N SER A 56 8.26 -8.50 -12.61
CA SER A 56 9.55 -9.21 -12.45
C SER A 56 9.77 -9.79 -11.05
N HIS A 57 8.98 -9.38 -10.06
CA HIS A 57 9.08 -9.83 -8.68
C HIS A 57 8.07 -10.93 -8.34
N LEU A 58 7.24 -11.32 -9.32
CA LEU A 58 6.20 -12.32 -9.16
C LEU A 58 6.66 -13.64 -9.78
N PRO A 59 6.44 -14.78 -9.10
CA PRO A 59 5.79 -14.91 -7.81
C PRO A 59 6.65 -14.39 -6.63
N ALA A 60 5.99 -13.75 -5.65
CA ALA A 60 6.61 -13.19 -4.46
C ALA A 60 6.32 -14.08 -3.24
N SER A 61 7.36 -14.71 -2.69
CA SER A 61 7.26 -15.52 -1.48
C SER A 61 7.31 -14.66 -0.21
N ILE A 62 6.47 -15.03 0.76
CA ILE A 62 6.37 -14.41 2.08
C ILE A 62 6.63 -15.51 3.11
N GLY A 63 7.59 -15.29 4.00
CA GLY A 63 8.01 -16.32 4.96
C GLY A 63 9.17 -15.86 5.82
N ARG A 64 9.67 -16.76 6.66
CA ARG A 64 10.77 -16.48 7.60
C ARG A 64 12.15 -16.52 6.92
N ALA A 65 12.28 -17.23 5.81
CA ALA A 65 13.56 -17.43 5.16
C ALA A 65 14.08 -16.14 4.51
N LYS A 66 15.40 -15.96 4.54
CA LYS A 66 16.07 -14.77 3.96
C LYS A 66 15.94 -14.66 2.44
N ASN A 67 15.62 -15.76 1.77
CA ASN A 67 15.36 -15.78 0.33
C ASN A 67 13.92 -15.37 -0.02
N CYS A 68 13.03 -15.21 0.97
CA CYS A 68 11.68 -14.70 0.73
C CYS A 68 11.73 -13.23 0.34
N ARG A 69 10.82 -12.87 -0.58
CA ARG A 69 10.65 -11.49 -1.03
C ARG A 69 10.28 -10.59 0.15
N LEU A 70 9.36 -11.06 0.98
CA LEU A 70 9.01 -10.43 2.26
C LEU A 70 9.41 -11.36 3.40
N GLN A 71 10.52 -11.04 4.05
CA GLN A 71 10.99 -11.78 5.22
C GLN A 71 10.23 -11.31 6.48
N LEU A 72 9.55 -12.26 7.13
CA LEU A 72 8.82 -12.05 8.38
C LEU A 72 9.37 -13.00 9.45
N GLU A 73 10.20 -12.46 10.35
CA GLU A 73 10.76 -13.20 11.48
C GLU A 73 9.80 -13.13 12.67
N ALA A 74 8.79 -14.00 12.67
CA ALA A 74 7.78 -14.03 13.71
C ALA A 74 7.35 -15.46 14.09
N LYS A 75 6.82 -15.61 15.31
CA LYS A 75 6.30 -16.91 15.78
C LYS A 75 5.12 -17.33 14.91
N GLY A 76 5.10 -18.61 14.52
CA GLY A 76 4.08 -19.18 13.63
C GLY A 76 4.31 -18.91 12.14
N VAL A 77 5.40 -18.24 11.76
CA VAL A 77 5.77 -18.04 10.35
C VAL A 77 6.72 -19.15 9.88
N TRP A 78 6.35 -19.82 8.80
CA TRP A 78 7.17 -20.85 8.16
C TRP A 78 8.19 -20.24 7.20
N ASP A 79 9.24 -20.99 6.87
CA ASP A 79 10.31 -20.53 5.98
C ASP A 79 9.77 -20.11 4.62
N ASN A 80 8.84 -20.89 4.04
CA ASN A 80 8.03 -20.49 2.87
C ASN A 80 6.54 -20.62 3.23
N HIS A 81 5.94 -19.54 3.71
CA HIS A 81 4.57 -19.59 4.24
C HIS A 81 3.54 -19.50 3.11
N VAL A 82 3.54 -18.38 2.38
CA VAL A 82 2.63 -18.11 1.27
C VAL A 82 3.34 -17.45 0.10
N GLU A 83 2.73 -17.58 -1.07
CA GLU A 83 3.17 -16.96 -2.31
C GLU A 83 2.09 -16.03 -2.85
N VAL A 84 2.49 -14.83 -3.27
CA VAL A 84 1.65 -13.97 -4.09
C VAL A 84 2.06 -14.14 -5.54
N ALA A 85 1.14 -14.62 -6.37
CA ALA A 85 1.36 -14.80 -7.80
C ALA A 85 0.39 -13.93 -8.60
N LEU A 86 0.74 -13.64 -9.85
CA LEU A 86 -0.13 -12.96 -10.80
C LEU A 86 -0.68 -13.98 -11.81
N LYS A 87 -1.99 -14.19 -11.80
CA LYS A 87 -2.67 -15.08 -12.75
C LYS A 87 -3.49 -14.22 -13.72
N GLY A 88 -2.96 -14.01 -14.93
CA GLY A 88 -3.53 -13.07 -15.89
C GLY A 88 -3.37 -11.62 -15.41
N GLU A 89 -4.47 -10.98 -15.01
CA GLU A 89 -4.51 -9.62 -14.45
C GLU A 89 -4.88 -9.61 -12.96
N GLU A 90 -5.07 -10.78 -12.34
CA GLU A 90 -5.50 -10.90 -10.95
C GLU A 90 -4.35 -11.37 -10.06
N PHE A 91 -4.20 -10.74 -8.89
CA PHE A 91 -3.30 -11.21 -7.85
C PHE A 91 -3.96 -12.34 -7.07
N VAL A 92 -3.24 -13.43 -6.88
CA VAL A 92 -3.69 -14.59 -6.12
C VAL A 92 -2.69 -14.93 -5.03
N LEU A 93 -3.18 -15.26 -3.84
CA LEU A 93 -2.42 -15.78 -2.73
C LEU A 93 -2.54 -17.31 -2.73
N ARG A 94 -1.40 -17.99 -2.70
CA ARG A 94 -1.31 -19.45 -2.65
C ARG A 94 -0.54 -19.88 -1.40
N PRO A 95 -1.06 -20.84 -0.61
CA PRO A 95 -0.27 -21.45 0.45
C PRO A 95 0.80 -22.35 -0.17
N ILE A 96 2.07 -22.18 0.24
CA ILE A 96 3.18 -23.04 -0.17
C ILE A 96 3.31 -24.23 0.78
N SER A 97 3.10 -23.98 2.07
CA SER A 97 3.20 -24.97 3.14
C SER A 97 1.84 -25.18 3.81
N GLU A 98 1.75 -26.15 4.73
CA GLU A 98 0.59 -26.38 5.61
C GLU A 98 0.40 -25.29 6.68
N ALA A 99 0.98 -24.11 6.44
CA ALA A 99 0.98 -23.00 7.36
C ALA A 99 -0.39 -22.30 7.33
N SER A 100 -0.93 -22.02 8.52
CA SER A 100 -2.21 -21.32 8.65
C SER A 100 -2.05 -19.84 8.35
N THR A 101 -2.63 -19.39 7.25
CA THR A 101 -2.75 -17.98 6.86
C THR A 101 -4.21 -17.56 6.92
N LEU A 102 -4.48 -16.37 7.43
CA LEU A 102 -5.81 -15.75 7.37
C LEU A 102 -5.77 -14.62 6.35
N VAL A 103 -6.83 -14.46 5.57
CA VAL A 103 -7.05 -13.30 4.70
C VAL A 103 -8.35 -12.66 5.13
N ASN A 104 -8.30 -11.42 5.61
CA ASN A 104 -9.44 -10.71 6.21
C ASN A 104 -10.16 -11.56 7.27
N ASP A 105 -9.38 -12.13 8.21
CA ASP A 105 -9.85 -12.97 9.31
C ASP A 105 -10.43 -14.34 8.90
N GLU A 106 -10.40 -14.70 7.61
CA GLU A 106 -10.83 -16.01 7.12
C GLU A 106 -9.64 -16.92 6.76
N PRO A 107 -9.66 -18.21 7.14
CA PRO A 107 -8.57 -19.14 6.82
C PRO A 107 -8.44 -19.37 5.32
N LEU A 108 -7.21 -19.26 4.83
CA LEU A 108 -6.85 -19.51 3.44
C LEU A 108 -6.95 -21.01 3.13
N LYS A 109 -8.02 -21.42 2.44
CA LYS A 109 -8.21 -22.80 1.96
C LYS A 109 -7.84 -22.88 0.47
N GLY A 110 -6.55 -23.02 0.19
CA GLY A 110 -6.02 -23.08 -1.17
C GLY A 110 -5.77 -21.70 -1.79
N THR A 111 -5.80 -21.62 -3.12
CA THR A 111 -5.52 -20.37 -3.84
C THR A 111 -6.70 -19.41 -3.76
N ARG A 112 -6.49 -18.20 -3.23
CA ARG A 112 -7.52 -17.15 -3.11
C ARG A 112 -7.10 -15.89 -3.85
N ARG A 113 -8.05 -15.19 -4.46
CA ARG A 113 -7.80 -13.87 -5.06
C ARG A 113 -7.56 -12.80 -4.00
N LEU A 114 -6.59 -11.92 -4.22
CA LEU A 114 -6.34 -10.74 -3.39
C LEU A 114 -6.95 -9.49 -4.02
N ALA A 115 -7.64 -8.70 -3.19
CA ALA A 115 -8.19 -7.40 -3.51
C ALA A 115 -7.39 -6.28 -2.82
N ASN A 116 -7.49 -5.06 -3.36
CA ASN A 116 -6.86 -3.89 -2.75
C ASN A 116 -7.36 -3.68 -1.31
N GLY A 117 -6.44 -3.56 -0.37
CA GLY A 117 -6.73 -3.35 1.04
C GLY A 117 -6.78 -4.63 1.88
N ASP A 118 -6.76 -5.82 1.24
CA ASP A 118 -6.82 -7.11 1.93
C ASP A 118 -5.70 -7.24 2.97
N VAL A 119 -6.06 -7.74 4.15
CA VAL A 119 -5.11 -7.99 5.24
C VAL A 119 -4.82 -9.49 5.33
N ILE A 120 -3.57 -9.84 5.10
CA ILE A 120 -3.03 -11.19 5.18
C ILE A 120 -2.35 -11.34 6.54
N VAL A 121 -2.87 -12.25 7.37
CA VAL A 121 -2.28 -12.59 8.67
C VAL A 121 -1.44 -13.84 8.49
N VAL A 122 -0.14 -13.70 8.73
CA VAL A 122 0.88 -14.74 8.59
C VAL A 122 1.48 -14.97 9.97
N GLY A 123 1.06 -16.05 10.64
CA GLY A 123 1.45 -16.31 12.03
C GLY A 123 0.97 -15.20 12.97
N SER A 124 1.92 -14.49 13.58
CA SER A 124 1.64 -13.33 14.45
C SER A 124 1.75 -11.98 13.75
N LYS A 125 1.98 -11.94 12.43
CA LYS A 125 2.16 -10.70 11.67
C LYS A 125 1.04 -10.40 10.69
N ARG A 126 0.63 -9.13 10.62
CA ARG A 126 -0.36 -8.63 9.66
C ARG A 126 0.31 -7.85 8.52
N VAL A 127 0.03 -8.27 7.30
CA VAL A 127 0.51 -7.65 6.06
C VAL A 127 -0.69 -7.18 5.25
N GLN A 128 -0.74 -5.90 4.91
CA GLN A 128 -1.75 -5.35 4.03
C GLN A 128 -1.27 -5.38 2.58
N PHE A 129 -2.10 -5.94 1.71
CA PHE A 129 -1.93 -5.89 0.26
C PHE A 129 -2.60 -4.62 -0.29
N ARG A 130 -1.87 -3.84 -1.07
CA ARG A 130 -2.40 -2.66 -1.77
C ARG A 130 -2.10 -2.78 -3.26
N LEU A 131 -3.05 -2.46 -4.11
CA LEU A 131 -2.76 -2.28 -5.53
C LEU A 131 -2.00 -0.96 -5.69
N GLY A 132 -0.97 -0.95 -6.54
CA GLY A 132 -0.38 0.31 -6.97
C GLY A 132 -1.40 1.10 -7.80
N ASN A 133 -1.13 2.36 -8.13
CA ASN A 133 -2.03 3.18 -8.94
C ASN A 133 -2.29 2.48 -10.29
N VAL A 134 -3.35 1.67 -10.34
CA VAL A 134 -3.77 0.96 -11.53
C VAL A 134 -4.30 2.06 -12.42
N ARG A 135 -3.61 2.31 -13.54
CA ARG A 135 -4.06 3.26 -14.55
C ARG A 135 -5.48 2.85 -14.98
N GLN A 136 -6.51 3.47 -14.40
CA GLN A 136 -7.92 3.20 -14.70
C GLN A 136 -8.15 3.60 -16.16
N LYS A 137 -7.94 2.65 -17.07
CA LYS A 137 -7.82 2.99 -18.49
C LYS A 137 -9.15 3.21 -19.19
N ARG A 138 -10.31 3.19 -18.50
CA ARG A 138 -11.59 3.08 -19.22
C ARG A 138 -12.87 3.65 -18.59
N LEU A 139 -12.80 4.64 -17.68
CA LEU A 139 -14.02 5.36 -17.27
C LEU A 139 -14.30 6.63 -18.11
N GLY A 140 -13.29 7.37 -18.54
CA GLY A 140 -13.51 8.62 -19.29
C GLY A 140 -14.15 8.46 -20.68
N ALA A 141 -13.88 7.35 -21.38
CA ALA A 141 -14.42 7.13 -22.73
C ALA A 141 -15.93 6.83 -22.74
N LEU A 142 -16.45 6.22 -21.67
CA LEU A 142 -17.89 5.96 -21.54
C LEU A 142 -18.63 7.21 -21.06
N GLU A 143 -17.99 8.04 -20.24
CA GLU A 143 -18.54 9.31 -19.81
C GLU A 143 -18.81 10.24 -21.01
N VAL A 144 -17.82 10.40 -21.90
CA VAL A 144 -17.98 11.17 -23.15
C VAL A 144 -19.10 10.59 -24.02
N PHE A 145 -19.23 9.26 -24.09
CA PHE A 145 -20.29 8.61 -24.86
C PHE A 145 -21.68 8.90 -24.28
N CYS A 146 -21.84 8.83 -22.96
CA CYS A 146 -23.08 9.22 -22.29
C CYS A 146 -23.43 10.69 -22.53
N TRP A 147 -22.44 11.59 -22.44
CA TRP A 147 -22.65 13.02 -22.72
C TRP A 147 -23.08 13.28 -24.16
N LEU A 148 -22.46 12.61 -25.16
CA LEU A 148 -22.84 12.75 -26.56
C LEU A 148 -24.23 12.20 -26.85
N ALA A 149 -24.58 11.03 -26.29
CA ALA A 149 -25.91 10.44 -26.45
C ALA A 149 -27.00 11.34 -25.87
N LEU A 150 -26.76 11.91 -24.68
CA LEU A 150 -27.67 12.85 -24.03
C LEU A 150 -27.82 14.14 -24.86
N GLY A 151 -26.71 14.73 -25.32
CA GLY A 151 -26.73 15.92 -26.17
C GLY A 151 -27.47 15.70 -27.49
N ALA A 152 -27.24 14.56 -28.15
CA ALA A 152 -27.94 14.19 -29.37
C ALA A 152 -29.45 14.02 -29.16
N PHE A 153 -29.86 13.44 -28.03
CA PHE A 153 -31.28 13.28 -27.70
C PHE A 153 -31.98 14.62 -27.50
N VAL A 154 -31.36 15.55 -26.77
CA VAL A 154 -31.88 16.92 -26.58
C VAL A 154 -31.96 17.68 -27.90
N ALA A 155 -30.92 17.58 -28.75
CA ALA A 155 -30.93 18.21 -30.06
C ALA A 155 -32.05 17.67 -30.98
N ALA A 156 -32.28 16.36 -30.96
CA ALA A 156 -33.36 15.73 -31.72
C ALA A 156 -34.74 16.22 -31.25
N GLN A 157 -34.96 16.33 -29.93
CA GLN A 157 -36.19 16.90 -29.39
C GLN A 157 -36.41 18.35 -29.82
N ALA A 158 -35.37 19.20 -29.74
CA ALA A 158 -35.46 20.60 -30.15
C ALA A 158 -35.73 20.78 -31.65
N CYS A 159 -35.12 19.95 -32.50
CA CYS A 159 -35.39 19.93 -33.94
C CYS A 159 -36.83 19.52 -34.24
N LEU A 160 -37.35 18.50 -33.55
CA LEU A 160 -38.74 18.04 -33.73
C LEU A 160 -39.74 19.12 -33.35
N ILE A 161 -39.54 19.79 -32.21
CA ILE A 161 -40.41 20.88 -31.75
C ILE A 161 -40.43 22.02 -32.78
N ARG A 162 -39.28 22.39 -33.33
CA ARG A 162 -39.17 23.46 -34.33
C ARG A 162 -39.69 23.07 -35.73
N TRP A 163 -39.91 21.79 -35.97
CA TRP A 163 -40.53 21.31 -37.21
C TRP A 163 -42.06 21.20 -37.10
N LEU A 164 -42.57 20.89 -35.90
CA LEU A 164 -44.00 20.76 -35.62
C LEU A 164 -44.70 22.06 -35.16
N GLY A 165 -43.94 23.07 -34.76
CA GLY A 165 -44.45 24.41 -34.41
C GLY A 165 -44.10 25.43 -35.48
#